data_AF-F5GX20-F1
#
_entry.id   AF-F5GX20-F1
#
_cell.length_a   1.000
_cell.length_b   1.000
_cell.length_c   1.000
_cell.angle_alpha   90.00
_cell.angle_beta   90.00
_cell.angle_gamma   90.00
#
_symmetry.space_group_name_H-M   'P 1'
#
loop_
_entity.id
_entity.type
_entity.pdbx_description
1 polymer ?
#
loop_
_entity_poly.entity_id
_entity_poly.type
_entity_poly.pdbx_seq_one_letter_code
_entity_poly.pdbx_strand_id
1 'polypeptide(L)'
;MLPHVVLTFRRLGCALASCRLAPARHRGSGLLHTAPVARSDRSAPVFTRALAFGDRIALVDQHGRHTYRELYSRSLRLSQEICRLCGCVGGDLREERVSFLCANDASYVVAQWASWMSGGVAVPLYRKHPAAQLEYVICDSQSSVVLASQEYLELLSPVVRKLGVPLLPLTPAIYTGAVEEPAEVPVPEQGWRNKGAMIIYTSGTTGRPKGVLSTHQNIRAVVTGLVHKWAWTKDDV
;
A
#
# COMPACT_ATOMS: atom_id res chain seq x y z
N MET A 1 47.53 33.77 10.26
CA MET A 1 47.68 34.59 11.48
C MET A 1 46.37 34.53 12.25
N LEU A 2 46.41 33.87 13.41
CA LEU A 2 45.37 33.86 14.44
C LEU A 2 45.32 35.22 15.16
N PRO A 3 44.25 35.52 15.91
CA PRO A 3 44.32 35.21 17.34
C PRO A 3 43.06 34.52 17.91
N HIS A 4 43.34 33.61 18.84
CA HIS A 4 42.41 33.04 19.81
C HIS A 4 42.02 34.07 20.88
N VAL A 5 40.77 34.04 21.33
CA VAL A 5 40.38 34.52 22.65
C VAL A 5 39.72 33.37 23.41
N VAL A 6 40.34 33.01 24.53
CA VAL A 6 39.86 32.08 25.55
C VAL A 6 39.20 32.90 26.65
N LEU A 7 38.02 32.49 27.11
CA LEU A 7 37.52 32.85 28.44
C LEU A 7 36.71 31.68 29.01
N THR A 8 37.32 31.00 29.97
CA THR A 8 36.70 30.10 30.94
C THR A 8 36.27 30.95 32.15
N PHE A 9 35.18 30.60 32.87
CA PHE A 9 35.17 30.46 34.33
C PHE A 9 33.78 30.05 34.90
N ARG A 10 33.82 28.91 35.61
CA ARG A 10 33.11 28.44 36.84
C ARG A 10 31.68 28.86 37.22
N ARG A 11 30.86 27.79 37.37
CA ARG A 11 30.13 27.29 38.58
C ARG A 11 29.68 28.27 39.68
N LEU A 12 28.38 28.19 40.02
CA LEU A 12 27.74 28.20 41.36
C LEU A 12 26.21 28.05 41.10
N GLY A 13 25.35 27.36 41.86
CA GLY A 13 25.40 26.68 43.15
C GLY A 13 23.97 26.18 43.46
N CYS A 14 23.87 25.18 44.34
CA CYS A 14 22.65 24.49 44.78
C CYS A 14 21.59 25.40 45.43
N ALA A 15 20.32 24.98 45.36
CA ALA A 15 19.40 25.08 46.49
C ALA A 15 18.33 23.97 46.44
N LEU A 16 18.46 23.03 47.38
CA LEU A 16 17.44 22.07 47.78
C LEU A 16 16.40 22.79 48.66
N ALA A 17 15.11 22.55 48.41
CA ALA A 17 14.06 22.86 49.37
C ALA A 17 13.17 21.63 49.55
N SER A 18 13.43 20.93 50.65
CA SER A 18 12.65 19.84 51.23
C SER A 18 11.40 20.38 51.94
N CYS A 19 10.24 19.77 51.69
CA CYS A 19 9.09 19.84 52.60
C CYS A 19 8.44 18.46 52.75
N ARG A 20 7.96 18.21 53.97
CA ARG A 20 7.81 16.90 54.62
C ARG A 20 6.51 16.16 54.26
N LEU A 21 6.59 14.83 54.34
CA LEU A 21 5.50 13.86 54.29
C LEU A 21 4.66 13.81 55.59
N ALA A 22 3.34 13.58 55.46
CA ALA A 22 2.51 12.64 56.25
C ALA A 22 1.00 12.78 55.88
N PRO A 23 0.11 11.82 56.21
CA PRO A 23 0.19 10.37 56.04
C PRO A 23 -0.98 9.82 55.18
N ALA A 24 -0.90 8.52 54.87
CA ALA A 24 -1.81 7.78 54.01
C ALA A 24 -3.27 7.69 54.53
N ARG A 25 -4.22 7.73 53.59
CA ARG A 25 -5.55 7.12 53.74
C ARG A 25 -5.80 6.13 52.61
N HIS A 26 -5.78 4.85 52.96
CA HIS A 26 -6.28 3.75 52.15
C HIS A 26 -7.78 3.93 51.89
N ARG A 27 -8.18 3.96 50.62
CA ARG A 27 -9.50 3.48 50.17
C ARG A 27 -9.31 2.76 48.84
N GLY A 28 -9.79 1.52 48.82
CA GLY A 28 -9.50 0.53 47.78
C GLY A 28 -9.78 1.02 46.37
N SER A 29 -8.79 0.82 45.50
CA SER A 29 -8.99 0.74 44.06
C SER A 29 -8.84 -0.74 43.73
N GLY A 30 -9.96 -1.36 43.34
CA GLY A 30 -9.94 -2.72 42.82
C GLY A 30 -8.97 -2.79 41.65
N LEU A 31 -8.13 -3.81 41.65
CA LEU A 31 -7.34 -4.21 40.49
C LEU A 31 -8.32 -4.63 39.39
N LEU A 32 -8.77 -3.65 38.60
CA LEU A 32 -9.25 -3.94 37.26
C LEU A 32 -8.00 -4.35 36.48
N HIS A 33 -7.77 -5.66 36.41
CA HIS A 33 -7.06 -6.25 35.29
C HIS A 33 -7.81 -5.84 34.02
N THR A 34 -7.47 -4.68 33.48
CA THR A 34 -7.64 -4.45 32.06
C THR A 34 -6.55 -5.30 31.41
N ALA A 35 -6.88 -6.58 31.16
CA ALA A 35 -6.24 -7.29 30.08
C ALA A 35 -6.21 -6.33 28.88
N PRO A 36 -5.09 -6.19 28.15
CA PRO A 36 -5.11 -5.40 26.94
C PRO A 36 -6.14 -6.08 26.05
N VAL A 37 -7.29 -5.43 25.85
CA VAL A 37 -8.13 -5.74 24.71
C VAL A 37 -7.20 -5.54 23.54
N ALA A 38 -6.81 -6.63 22.89
CA ALA A 38 -6.12 -6.57 21.62
C ALA A 38 -7.03 -5.76 20.70
N ARG A 39 -6.80 -4.44 20.64
CA ARG A 39 -7.31 -3.62 19.58
C ARG A 39 -6.71 -4.25 18.35
N SER A 40 -7.50 -4.98 17.57
CA SER A 40 -7.11 -5.42 16.23
C SER A 40 -6.41 -4.21 15.63
N ASP A 41 -5.11 -4.28 15.36
CA ASP A 41 -4.42 -3.09 14.94
C ASP A 41 -5.07 -2.68 13.63
N ARG A 42 -5.81 -1.59 13.69
CA ARG A 42 -6.50 -1.04 12.53
C ARG A 42 -5.43 -0.53 11.54
N SER A 43 -4.13 -0.72 11.74
CA SER A 43 -3.04 -0.24 10.88
C SER A 43 -2.70 -1.15 9.74
N ALA A 44 -3.06 -2.43 9.86
CA ALA A 44 -2.63 -3.41 8.91
C ALA A 44 -3.18 -3.08 7.51
N PRO A 45 -2.39 -3.38 6.47
CA PRO A 45 -2.86 -3.28 5.09
C PRO A 45 -4.16 -4.06 4.86
N VAL A 46 -4.99 -3.57 3.95
CA VAL A 46 -6.32 -4.16 3.70
C VAL A 46 -6.25 -5.64 3.29
N PHE A 47 -5.21 -6.01 2.55
CA PHE A 47 -5.02 -7.36 2.03
C PHE A 47 -4.66 -8.39 3.12
N THR A 48 -4.14 -7.99 4.28
CA THR A 48 -3.78 -8.96 5.35
C THR A 48 -5.00 -9.70 5.90
N ARG A 49 -6.19 -9.07 5.82
CA ARG A 49 -7.45 -9.68 6.23
C ARG A 49 -7.94 -10.77 5.26
N ALA A 50 -7.39 -10.84 4.04
CA ALA A 50 -7.83 -11.81 3.04
C ALA A 50 -7.63 -13.25 3.53
N LEU A 51 -6.53 -13.54 4.22
CA LEU A 51 -6.25 -14.87 4.77
C LEU A 51 -7.31 -15.33 5.78
N ALA A 52 -7.85 -14.42 6.59
CA ALA A 52 -8.93 -14.73 7.53
C ALA A 52 -10.27 -15.04 6.84
N PHE A 53 -10.47 -14.58 5.59
CA PHE A 53 -11.62 -14.94 4.78
C PHE A 53 -11.38 -16.23 3.97
N GLY A 54 -10.13 -16.64 3.78
CA GLY A 54 -9.74 -17.93 3.21
C GLY A 54 -10.41 -18.20 1.86
N ASP A 55 -11.13 -19.33 1.79
CA ASP A 55 -11.70 -19.84 0.55
C ASP A 55 -13.07 -19.23 0.21
N ARG A 56 -13.48 -18.17 0.92
CA ARG A 56 -14.67 -17.40 0.54
C ARG A 56 -14.44 -16.72 -0.79
N ILE A 57 -15.48 -16.67 -1.62
CA ILE A 57 -15.45 -15.99 -2.91
C ILE A 57 -15.36 -14.48 -2.69
N ALA A 58 -14.39 -13.86 -3.34
CA ALA A 58 -14.12 -12.43 -3.30
C ALA A 58 -14.54 -11.74 -4.60
N LEU A 59 -14.34 -12.42 -5.74
CA LEU A 59 -14.58 -11.87 -7.06
C LEU A 59 -15.09 -12.96 -8.01
N VAL A 60 -16.01 -12.58 -8.90
CA VAL A 60 -16.48 -13.42 -10.01
C VAL A 60 -16.31 -12.64 -11.30
N ASP A 61 -15.64 -13.23 -12.28
CA ASP A 61 -15.43 -12.64 -13.60
C ASP A 61 -15.63 -13.70 -14.71
N GLN A 62 -15.24 -13.35 -15.94
CA GLN A 62 -15.34 -14.22 -17.10
C GLN A 62 -14.44 -15.48 -17.04
N HIS A 63 -13.44 -15.50 -16.15
CA HIS A 63 -12.52 -16.61 -15.93
C HIS A 63 -12.92 -17.50 -14.74
N GLY A 64 -13.89 -17.07 -13.93
CA GLY A 64 -14.55 -17.91 -12.93
C GLY A 64 -14.73 -17.22 -11.59
N ARG A 65 -14.57 -18.00 -10.52
CA ARG A 65 -14.72 -17.54 -9.13
C ARG A 65 -13.34 -17.51 -8.48
N HIS A 66 -13.04 -16.41 -7.83
CA HIS A 66 -11.75 -16.16 -7.18
C HIS A 66 -11.96 -15.98 -5.69
N THR A 67 -11.25 -16.77 -4.89
CA THR A 67 -11.29 -16.69 -3.42
C THR A 67 -10.38 -15.59 -2.89
N TYR A 68 -10.62 -15.17 -1.64
CA TYR A 68 -9.71 -14.25 -0.94
C TYR A 68 -8.28 -14.81 -0.82
N ARG A 69 -8.13 -16.11 -0.52
CA ARG A 69 -6.83 -16.80 -0.45
C ARG A 69 -6.10 -16.77 -1.79
N GLU A 70 -6.79 -17.06 -2.89
CA GLU A 70 -6.19 -17.03 -4.23
C GLU A 70 -5.71 -15.64 -4.61
N LEU A 71 -6.54 -14.62 -4.43
CA LEU A 71 -6.17 -13.23 -4.73
C LEU A 71 -4.97 -12.79 -3.91
N TYR A 72 -4.94 -13.10 -2.60
CA TYR A 72 -3.80 -12.79 -1.74
C TYR A 72 -2.51 -13.44 -2.25
N SER A 73 -2.55 -14.74 -2.50
CA SER A 73 -1.35 -15.51 -2.85
C SER A 73 -0.79 -15.12 -4.21
N ARG A 74 -1.67 -14.88 -5.19
CA ARG A 74 -1.30 -14.38 -6.53
C ARG A 74 -0.68 -12.97 -6.44
N SER A 75 -1.27 -12.09 -5.63
CA SER A 75 -0.75 -10.75 -5.39
C SER A 75 0.62 -10.79 -4.73
N LEU A 76 0.81 -11.69 -3.75
CA LEU A 76 2.07 -11.86 -3.05
C LEU A 76 3.17 -12.32 -4.00
N ARG A 77 2.92 -13.34 -4.82
CA ARG A 77 3.88 -13.80 -5.84
C ARG A 77 4.24 -12.68 -6.80
N LEU A 78 3.24 -11.97 -7.34
CA LEU A 78 3.49 -10.85 -8.26
C LEU A 78 4.29 -9.73 -7.58
N SER A 79 4.05 -9.44 -6.30
CA SER A 79 4.83 -8.44 -5.55
C SER A 79 6.32 -8.80 -5.45
N GLN A 80 6.64 -10.09 -5.30
CA GLN A 80 8.02 -10.57 -5.30
C GLN A 80 8.66 -10.45 -6.67
N GLU A 81 7.89 -10.70 -7.75
CA GLU A 81 8.36 -10.50 -9.12
C GLU A 81 8.64 -9.02 -9.42
N ILE A 82 7.77 -8.12 -8.96
CA ILE A 82 7.97 -6.66 -9.03
C ILE A 82 9.26 -6.26 -8.31
N CYS A 83 9.41 -6.65 -7.04
CA CYS A 83 10.62 -6.32 -6.26
C CYS A 83 11.90 -6.86 -6.89
N ARG A 84 11.85 -8.09 -7.44
CA ARG A 84 13.00 -8.68 -8.15
C ARG A 84 13.36 -7.89 -9.40
N LEU A 85 12.37 -7.50 -10.20
CA LEU A 85 12.58 -6.74 -11.43
C LEU A 85 13.14 -5.34 -11.14
N CYS A 86 12.68 -4.71 -10.07
CA CYS A 86 13.15 -3.39 -9.64
C CYS A 86 14.46 -3.42 -8.83
N GLY A 87 15.01 -4.60 -8.55
CA GLY A 87 16.24 -4.74 -7.75
C GLY A 87 16.09 -4.33 -6.27
N CYS A 88 14.87 -4.41 -5.72
CA CYS A 88 14.56 -3.95 -4.37
C CYS A 88 15.10 -4.92 -3.31
N VAL A 89 16.23 -4.57 -2.71
CA VAL A 89 16.78 -5.29 -1.55
C VAL A 89 15.86 -5.08 -0.35
N GLY A 90 15.27 -6.15 0.17
CA GLY A 90 14.35 -6.11 1.32
C GLY A 90 12.85 -6.09 0.98
N GLY A 91 12.48 -6.12 -0.31
CA GLY A 91 11.08 -6.28 -0.73
C GLY A 91 10.18 -5.05 -0.54
N ASP A 92 10.75 -3.85 -0.40
CA ASP A 92 10.02 -2.57 -0.31
C ASP A 92 10.48 -1.63 -1.43
N LEU A 93 9.53 -1.19 -2.26
CA LEU A 93 9.68 -0.19 -3.33
C LEU A 93 9.77 1.23 -2.80
N ARG A 94 9.56 1.48 -1.50
CA ARG A 94 9.67 2.81 -0.88
C ARG A 94 8.79 3.85 -1.58
N GLU A 95 7.55 3.47 -1.88
CA GLU A 95 6.55 4.30 -2.56
C GLU A 95 6.89 4.64 -4.03
N GLU A 96 7.77 3.87 -4.68
CA GLU A 96 7.90 3.91 -6.13
C GLU A 96 6.58 3.52 -6.81
N ARG A 97 6.32 4.11 -7.98
CA ARG A 97 5.05 3.94 -8.69
C ARG A 97 5.06 2.68 -9.53
N VAL A 98 3.98 1.91 -9.44
CA VAL A 98 3.70 0.73 -10.25
C VAL A 98 2.49 1.05 -11.11
N SER A 99 2.73 1.36 -12.38
CA SER A 99 1.64 1.56 -13.33
C SER A 99 1.09 0.21 -13.77
N PHE A 100 -0.21 0.11 -14.02
CA PHE A 100 -0.78 -1.14 -14.54
C PHE A 100 -1.96 -0.90 -15.48
N LEU A 101 -2.02 -1.68 -16.55
CA LEU A 101 -3.16 -1.73 -17.47
C LEU A 101 -3.72 -3.15 -17.49
N CYS A 102 -4.84 -3.34 -16.81
CA CYS A 102 -5.49 -4.64 -16.63
C CYS A 102 -6.79 -4.73 -17.42
N ALA A 103 -7.16 -5.97 -17.72
CA ALA A 103 -8.52 -6.30 -18.16
C ALA A 103 -9.52 -6.06 -17.00
N ASN A 104 -10.82 -6.10 -17.31
CA ASN A 104 -11.87 -5.99 -16.30
C ASN A 104 -12.14 -7.35 -15.63
N ASP A 105 -11.12 -7.88 -14.96
CA ASP A 105 -11.11 -9.19 -14.32
C ASP A 105 -10.23 -9.17 -13.04
N ALA A 106 -10.00 -10.34 -12.44
CA ALA A 106 -9.19 -10.52 -11.23
C ALA A 106 -7.78 -9.91 -11.32
N SER A 107 -7.22 -9.73 -12.53
CA SER A 107 -5.88 -9.17 -12.71
C SER A 107 -5.76 -7.75 -12.15
N TYR A 108 -6.85 -6.96 -12.15
CA TYR A 108 -6.85 -5.63 -11.54
C TYR A 108 -6.58 -5.69 -10.04
N VAL A 109 -7.29 -6.56 -9.31
CA VAL A 109 -7.13 -6.71 -7.87
C VAL A 109 -5.73 -7.24 -7.54
N VAL A 110 -5.26 -8.22 -8.32
CA VAL A 110 -3.93 -8.80 -8.17
C VAL A 110 -2.83 -7.76 -8.40
N ALA A 111 -2.91 -6.95 -9.45
CA ALA A 111 -1.95 -5.89 -9.74
C ALA A 111 -1.96 -4.79 -8.66
N GLN A 112 -3.15 -4.36 -8.22
CA GLN A 112 -3.33 -3.38 -7.16
C GLN A 112 -2.70 -3.85 -5.84
N TRP A 113 -3.03 -5.07 -5.39
CA TRP A 113 -2.51 -5.63 -4.15
C TRP A 113 -1.02 -5.95 -4.25
N ALA A 114 -0.54 -6.44 -5.39
CA ALA A 114 0.89 -6.67 -5.59
C ALA A 114 1.71 -5.38 -5.52
N SER A 115 1.18 -4.28 -6.07
CA SER A 115 1.79 -2.95 -5.94
C SER A 115 1.91 -2.54 -4.47
N TRP A 116 0.86 -2.77 -3.68
CA TRP A 116 0.86 -2.47 -2.26
C TRP A 116 1.78 -3.40 -1.44
N MET A 117 1.74 -4.71 -1.70
CA MET A 117 2.56 -5.70 -1.02
C MET A 117 4.05 -5.52 -1.31
N SER A 118 4.40 -4.96 -2.47
CA SER A 118 5.78 -4.55 -2.80
C SER A 118 6.16 -3.19 -2.22
N GLY A 119 5.29 -2.53 -1.45
CA GLY A 119 5.56 -1.21 -0.86
C GLY A 119 5.46 -0.03 -1.83
N GLY A 120 4.91 -0.27 -3.03
CA GLY A 120 4.74 0.72 -4.09
C GLY A 120 3.37 1.40 -4.08
N VAL A 121 3.27 2.46 -4.88
CA VAL A 121 2.04 3.22 -5.12
C VAL A 121 1.44 2.78 -6.45
N ALA A 122 0.18 2.36 -6.44
CA ALA A 122 -0.45 1.84 -7.65
C ALA A 122 -0.93 2.98 -8.57
N VAL A 123 -0.72 2.86 -9.87
CA VAL A 123 -1.13 3.84 -10.87
C VAL A 123 -1.95 3.15 -11.96
N PRO A 124 -3.28 3.01 -11.80
CA PRO A 124 -4.12 2.38 -12.81
C PRO A 124 -4.14 3.22 -14.10
N LEU A 125 -3.85 2.56 -15.22
CA LEU A 125 -3.98 3.11 -16.57
C LEU A 125 -5.35 2.78 -17.16
N TYR A 126 -5.78 3.53 -18.17
CA TYR A 126 -7.07 3.32 -18.82
C TYR A 126 -6.94 2.92 -20.28
N ARG A 127 -7.53 1.77 -20.64
CA ARG A 127 -7.40 1.15 -21.97
C ARG A 127 -7.90 1.99 -23.14
N LYS A 128 -8.79 2.97 -22.91
CA LYS A 128 -9.28 3.86 -23.98
C LYS A 128 -8.41 5.11 -24.15
N HIS A 129 -7.42 5.33 -23.29
CA HIS A 129 -6.47 6.42 -23.49
C HIS A 129 -5.56 6.11 -24.69
N PRO A 130 -5.32 7.08 -25.59
CA PRO A 130 -4.35 6.91 -26.66
C PRO A 130 -2.93 6.75 -26.07
N ALA A 131 -2.03 6.18 -26.86
CA ALA A 131 -0.64 5.91 -26.44
C ALA A 131 0.06 7.14 -25.85
N ALA A 132 -0.12 8.33 -26.43
CA ALA A 132 0.45 9.57 -25.92
C ALA A 132 -0.02 9.94 -24.50
N GLN A 133 -1.27 9.62 -24.15
CA GLN A 133 -1.81 9.88 -22.83
C GLN A 133 -1.35 8.81 -21.81
N LEU A 134 -1.20 7.55 -22.24
CA LEU A 134 -0.56 6.51 -21.43
C LEU A 134 0.90 6.87 -21.14
N GLU A 135 1.64 7.30 -22.15
CA GLU A 135 3.02 7.79 -22.03
C GLU A 135 3.11 8.93 -21.02
N TYR A 136 2.21 9.92 -21.13
CA TYR A 136 2.14 11.04 -20.18
C TYR A 136 1.97 10.55 -18.74
N VAL A 137 1.00 9.67 -18.48
CA VAL A 137 0.74 9.16 -17.12
C VAL A 137 1.94 8.38 -16.58
N ILE A 138 2.55 7.50 -17.37
CA ILE A 138 3.69 6.68 -16.94
C ILE A 138 4.90 7.59 -16.63
N CYS A 139 5.14 8.61 -17.45
CA CYS A 139 6.23 9.56 -17.29
C CYS A 139 6.01 10.50 -16.09
N ASP A 140 4.85 11.14 -16.00
CA ASP A 140 4.51 12.10 -14.93
C ASP A 140 4.46 11.42 -13.55
N SER A 141 3.95 10.19 -13.49
CA SER A 141 3.96 9.39 -12.26
C SER A 141 5.33 8.84 -11.91
N GLN A 142 6.33 8.96 -12.79
CA GLN A 142 7.66 8.37 -12.61
C GLN A 142 7.56 6.89 -12.25
N SER A 143 6.81 6.13 -13.07
CA SER A 143 6.61 4.70 -12.83
C SER A 143 7.91 3.93 -12.93
N SER A 144 8.21 3.12 -11.92
CA SER A 144 9.38 2.25 -11.83
C SER A 144 9.21 0.95 -12.63
N VAL A 145 7.97 0.52 -12.84
CA VAL A 145 7.58 -0.65 -13.63
C VAL A 145 6.14 -0.45 -14.14
N VAL A 146 5.85 -1.04 -15.30
CA VAL A 146 4.50 -1.13 -15.86
C VAL A 146 4.06 -2.58 -15.91
N LEU A 147 2.87 -2.89 -15.38
CA LEU A 147 2.21 -4.18 -15.48
C LEU A 147 1.16 -4.14 -16.61
N ALA A 148 1.03 -5.19 -17.39
CA ALA A 148 0.07 -5.19 -18.49
C ALA A 148 -0.54 -6.57 -18.75
N SER A 149 -1.88 -6.66 -18.78
CA SER A 149 -2.56 -7.85 -19.31
C SER A 149 -2.12 -8.13 -20.75
N GLN A 150 -2.14 -9.41 -21.14
CA GLN A 150 -1.64 -9.88 -22.44
C GLN A 150 -2.20 -9.07 -23.63
N GLU A 151 -3.50 -8.75 -23.61
CA GLU A 151 -4.19 -8.00 -24.67
C GLU A 151 -3.68 -6.55 -24.85
N TYR A 152 -2.97 -6.00 -23.86
CA TYR A 152 -2.48 -4.62 -23.87
C TYR A 152 -0.97 -4.50 -24.09
N LEU A 153 -0.26 -5.63 -24.28
CA LEU A 153 1.18 -5.61 -24.49
C LEU A 153 1.58 -4.88 -25.77
N GLU A 154 0.85 -5.07 -26.87
CA GLU A 154 1.12 -4.38 -28.14
C GLU A 154 0.96 -2.85 -28.01
N LEU A 155 -0.02 -2.41 -27.23
CA LEU A 155 -0.25 -0.98 -26.97
C LEU A 155 0.86 -0.38 -26.08
N LEU A 156 1.29 -1.08 -25.03
CA LEU A 156 2.22 -0.55 -24.03
C LEU A 156 3.70 -0.74 -24.36
N SER A 157 4.06 -1.81 -25.06
CA SER A 157 5.46 -2.12 -25.43
C SER A 157 6.20 -0.95 -26.09
N PRO A 158 5.65 -0.24 -27.10
CA PRO A 158 6.35 0.91 -27.68
C PRO A 158 6.46 2.09 -26.69
N VAL A 159 5.44 2.31 -25.85
CA VAL A 159 5.41 3.40 -24.87
C VAL A 159 6.49 3.21 -23.80
N VAL A 160 6.54 2.05 -23.17
CA VAL A 160 7.49 1.77 -22.08
C VAL A 160 8.92 1.64 -22.58
N ARG A 161 9.13 1.11 -23.80
CA ARG A 161 10.45 1.10 -24.46
C ARG A 161 10.98 2.51 -24.67
N LYS A 162 10.13 3.43 -25.15
CA LYS A 162 10.48 4.83 -25.33
C LYS A 162 10.87 5.50 -24.01
N LEU A 163 10.18 5.16 -22.91
CA LEU A 163 10.43 5.71 -21.58
C LEU A 163 11.56 5.00 -20.82
N GLY A 164 12.06 3.86 -21.30
CA GLY A 164 13.05 3.05 -20.59
C GLY A 164 12.51 2.39 -19.31
N VAL A 165 11.19 2.17 -19.23
CA VAL A 165 10.54 1.57 -18.06
C VAL A 165 10.34 0.07 -18.28
N PRO A 166 10.67 -0.81 -17.30
CA PRO A 166 10.39 -2.24 -17.40
C PRO A 166 8.91 -2.55 -17.59
N LEU A 167 8.60 -3.51 -18.45
CA LEU A 167 7.26 -4.06 -18.66
C LEU A 167 7.19 -5.47 -18.10
N LEU A 168 6.25 -5.72 -17.19
CA LEU A 168 5.95 -7.04 -16.65
C LEU A 168 4.57 -7.51 -17.14
N PRO A 169 4.51 -8.51 -18.05
CA PRO A 169 3.24 -9.06 -18.51
C PRO A 169 2.48 -9.74 -17.36
N LEU A 170 1.20 -9.39 -17.19
CA LEU A 170 0.23 -10.10 -16.37
C LEU A 170 -0.34 -11.24 -17.21
N THR A 171 0.40 -12.33 -17.31
CA THR A 171 -0.10 -13.54 -17.98
C THR A 171 -1.12 -14.26 -17.11
N PRO A 172 -2.08 -15.01 -17.68
CA PRO A 172 -2.96 -15.86 -16.91
C PRO A 172 -2.21 -16.70 -15.90
N ALA A 173 -1.06 -17.29 -16.24
CA ALA A 173 -0.25 -18.07 -15.29
C ALA A 173 0.15 -17.32 -13.99
N ILE A 174 0.24 -15.99 -14.00
CA ILE A 174 0.51 -15.16 -12.81
C ILE A 174 -0.72 -15.09 -11.89
N TYR A 175 -1.94 -15.24 -12.42
CA TYR A 175 -3.20 -15.20 -11.69
C TYR A 175 -4.13 -16.42 -11.88
N THR A 176 -3.68 -17.47 -12.55
CA THR A 176 -4.37 -18.74 -12.84
C THR A 176 -3.30 -19.84 -12.79
N GLY A 177 -2.95 -20.26 -11.58
CA GLY A 177 -1.97 -21.30 -11.32
C GLY A 177 -2.22 -21.92 -9.96
N ALA A 178 -1.64 -23.10 -9.72
CA ALA A 178 -1.68 -23.72 -8.40
C ALA A 178 -1.13 -22.73 -7.37
N VAL A 179 -1.92 -22.50 -6.33
CA VAL A 179 -1.56 -21.60 -5.23
C VAL A 179 -0.80 -22.44 -4.21
N GLU A 180 0.51 -22.20 -4.09
CA GLU A 180 1.26 -22.69 -2.93
C GLU A 180 0.73 -22.00 -1.66
N GLU A 181 0.80 -22.68 -0.51
CA GLU A 181 0.40 -22.08 0.75
C GLU A 181 1.15 -20.75 0.96
N PRO A 182 0.43 -19.62 1.03
CA PRO A 182 1.09 -18.33 1.15
C PRO A 182 1.80 -18.27 2.49
N ALA A 183 3.13 -18.12 2.46
CA ALA A 183 3.85 -17.70 3.66
C ALA A 183 3.33 -16.31 4.06
N GLU A 184 2.86 -16.17 5.30
CA GLU A 184 2.57 -14.84 5.85
C GLU A 184 3.85 -14.02 5.83
N VAL A 185 3.85 -12.95 5.02
CA VAL A 185 4.97 -12.00 5.01
C VAL A 185 4.68 -10.94 6.07
N PRO A 186 5.60 -10.70 7.02
CA PRO A 186 5.46 -9.63 7.98
C PRO A 186 5.39 -8.30 7.23
N VAL A 187 4.23 -7.65 7.22
CA VAL A 187 4.14 -6.28 6.70
C VAL A 187 4.48 -5.32 7.83
N PRO A 188 5.41 -4.37 7.65
CA PRO A 188 5.68 -3.35 8.66
C PRO A 188 4.39 -2.58 8.99
N GLU A 189 3.83 -2.83 10.17
CA GLU A 189 2.58 -2.19 10.63
C GLU A 189 2.78 -0.69 10.86
N GLN A 190 4.01 -0.28 11.19
CA GLN A 190 4.34 1.10 11.52
C GLN A 190 4.34 1.99 10.27
N GLY A 191 3.43 2.97 10.23
CA GLY A 191 3.43 4.03 9.21
C GLY A 191 2.74 3.69 7.88
N TRP A 192 2.36 2.42 7.66
CA TRP A 192 1.69 1.97 6.43
C TRP A 192 0.51 2.86 6.00
N ARG A 193 -0.32 3.27 6.97
CA ARG A 193 -1.54 4.05 6.72
C ARG A 193 -1.29 5.38 5.99
N ASN A 194 -0.13 5.99 6.22
CA ASN A 194 0.24 7.30 5.68
C ASN A 194 1.00 7.19 4.35
N LYS A 195 1.46 5.98 3.97
CA LYS A 195 2.06 5.74 2.67
C LYS A 195 1.02 5.95 1.56
N GLY A 196 1.49 6.39 0.40
CA GLY A 196 0.75 6.45 -0.86
C GLY A 196 0.21 5.08 -1.22
N ALA A 197 -1.05 5.03 -1.64
CA ALA A 197 -1.71 3.81 -2.06
C ALA A 197 -2.00 3.83 -3.56
N MET A 198 -2.46 4.97 -4.07
CA MET A 198 -2.89 5.07 -5.45
C MET A 198 -2.78 6.48 -5.99
N ILE A 199 -2.40 6.61 -7.27
CA ILE A 199 -2.49 7.85 -8.03
C ILE A 199 -3.55 7.68 -9.12
N ILE A 200 -4.61 8.50 -9.07
CA ILE A 200 -5.62 8.56 -10.12
C ILE A 200 -5.47 9.87 -10.87
N TYR A 201 -5.37 9.79 -12.20
CA TYR A 201 -5.32 10.97 -13.06
C TYR A 201 -6.72 11.48 -13.39
N THR A 202 -6.96 12.76 -13.16
CA THR A 202 -8.22 13.43 -13.50
C THR A 202 -8.00 14.47 -14.59
N SER A 203 -9.04 14.79 -15.36
CA SER A 203 -9.00 15.90 -16.32
C SER A 203 -8.64 17.20 -15.59
N GLY A 204 -7.58 17.86 -16.04
CA GLY A 204 -7.19 19.16 -15.54
C GLY A 204 -7.90 20.26 -16.31
N THR A 205 -8.39 21.29 -15.62
CA THR A 205 -8.92 22.51 -16.27
C THR A 205 -7.85 23.23 -17.10
N THR A 206 -6.57 22.99 -16.81
CA THR A 206 -5.38 23.54 -17.48
C THR A 206 -4.90 22.67 -18.67
N GLY A 207 -5.74 21.75 -19.17
CA GLY A 207 -5.47 20.90 -20.34
C GLY A 207 -4.74 19.59 -20.04
N ARG A 208 -3.71 19.58 -19.19
CA ARG A 208 -3.00 18.34 -18.81
C ARG A 208 -3.66 17.65 -17.60
N PRO A 209 -3.87 16.32 -17.64
CA PRO A 209 -4.38 15.57 -16.49
C PRO A 209 -3.46 15.67 -15.27
N LYS A 210 -4.02 15.70 -14.06
CA LYS A 210 -3.27 15.80 -12.81
C LYS A 210 -3.37 14.50 -12.02
N GLY A 211 -2.24 13.98 -11.54
CA GLY A 211 -2.21 12.81 -10.66
C GLY A 211 -2.63 13.17 -9.24
N VAL A 212 -3.72 12.58 -8.76
CA VAL A 212 -4.20 12.74 -7.38
C VAL A 212 -3.68 11.57 -6.54
N LEU A 213 -2.73 11.83 -5.66
CA LEU A 213 -2.21 10.84 -4.71
C LEU A 213 -3.18 10.66 -3.54
N SER A 214 -3.60 9.41 -3.32
CA SER A 214 -4.36 8.98 -2.15
C SER A 214 -3.52 8.05 -1.28
N THR A 215 -3.52 8.28 0.03
CA THR A 215 -2.90 7.36 0.99
C THR A 215 -3.80 6.16 1.30
N HIS A 216 -3.24 5.12 1.93
CA HIS A 216 -4.03 4.00 2.43
C HIS A 216 -5.12 4.44 3.42
N GLN A 217 -4.83 5.44 4.26
CA GLN A 217 -5.82 6.02 5.16
C GLN A 217 -6.96 6.71 4.41
N ASN A 218 -6.68 7.44 3.33
CA ASN A 218 -7.73 8.10 2.54
C ASN A 218 -8.69 7.07 1.95
N ILE A 219 -8.16 6.05 1.26
CA ILE A 219 -8.97 4.99 0.66
C ILE A 219 -9.81 4.29 1.72
N ARG A 220 -9.19 3.93 2.85
CA ARG A 220 -9.89 3.25 3.94
C ARG A 220 -11.00 4.10 4.54
N ALA A 221 -10.79 5.40 4.72
CA ALA A 221 -11.81 6.29 5.25
C ALA A 221 -13.04 6.33 4.35
N VAL A 222 -12.84 6.43 3.03
CA VAL A 222 -13.93 6.37 2.04
C VAL A 222 -14.67 5.05 2.11
N VAL A 223 -13.97 3.91 2.05
CA VAL A 223 -14.61 2.58 2.11
C VAL A 223 -15.36 2.37 3.42
N THR A 224 -14.79 2.79 4.55
CA THR A 224 -15.46 2.68 5.87
C THR A 224 -16.73 3.52 5.90
N GLY A 225 -16.69 4.74 5.35
CA GLY A 225 -17.87 5.59 5.22
C GLY A 225 -18.96 4.97 4.36
N LEU A 226 -18.60 4.38 3.22
CA LEU A 226 -19.54 3.68 2.33
C LEU A 226 -20.15 2.45 3.00
N VAL A 227 -19.33 1.55 3.55
CA VAL A 227 -19.82 0.35 4.25
C VAL A 227 -20.77 0.73 5.39
N HIS A 228 -20.43 1.76 6.17
CA HIS A 228 -21.30 2.23 7.25
C HIS A 228 -22.61 2.84 6.73
N LYS A 229 -22.53 3.70 5.72
CA LYS A 229 -23.69 4.42 5.17
C LYS A 229 -24.68 3.48 4.49
N TRP A 230 -24.17 2.48 3.77
CA TRP A 230 -24.95 1.54 2.97
C TRP A 230 -25.18 0.20 3.66
N ALA A 231 -24.66 0.04 4.89
CA ALA A 231 -24.78 -1.16 5.71
C ALA A 231 -24.37 -2.45 4.99
N TRP A 232 -23.34 -2.38 4.14
CA TRP A 232 -22.84 -3.55 3.42
C TRP A 232 -22.42 -4.66 4.39
N THR A 233 -22.87 -5.85 4.07
CA THR A 233 -22.68 -7.10 4.78
C THR A 233 -21.84 -8.05 3.96
N LYS A 234 -21.56 -9.22 4.53
CA LYS A 234 -20.78 -10.26 3.89
C LYS A 234 -21.57 -11.03 2.81
N ASP A 235 -22.88 -10.79 2.74
CA ASP A 235 -23.84 -11.49 1.90
C ASP A 235 -24.26 -10.64 0.67
N ASP A 236 -23.80 -9.38 0.60
CA ASP A 236 -23.97 -8.51 -0.57
C ASP A 236 -23.03 -8.91 -1.73
N VAL A 237 -23.46 -8.64 -2.97
CA VAL A 237 -22.76 -8.96 -4.23
C VAL A 237 -22.55 -7.69 -5.05
#